data_AF-A0A7W1B5C5-F1
#
_entry.id   AF-A0A7W1B5C5-F1
#
_cell.length_a   1.000
_cell.length_b   1.000
_cell.length_c   1.000
_cell.angle_alpha   90.00
_cell.angle_beta   90.00
_cell.angle_gamma   90.00
#
_symmetry.space_group_name_H-M   'P 1'
#
loop_
_entity.id
_entity.type
_entity.pdbx_description
1 polymer ?
#
loop_
_entity_poly.entity_id
_entity_poly.type
_entity_poly.pdbx_seq_one_letter_code
_entity_poly.pdbx_strand_id
1 'polypeptide(L)'
;YQSLRLGARVSAALGSVEPYLAVENRIVFDGGALQTRFDSASASGLHGAIGVAARMGALSARVEGALTQYSWTFTYGSGDMRQASGGSDRISQVSVSLGYAY
;
A
#
# COMPACT_ATOMS: atom_id res chain seq x y z
N TYR A 1 2.11 13.99 -1.38
CA TYR A 1 2.80 13.20 -0.35
C TYR A 1 3.90 12.41 -1.02
N GLN A 2 5.02 12.21 -0.33
CA GLN A 2 6.12 11.37 -0.81
C GLN A 2 6.31 10.21 0.16
N SER A 3 6.50 9.00 -0.36
CA SER A 3 6.74 7.82 0.46
C SER A 3 7.72 6.85 -0.18
N LEU A 4 8.55 6.22 0.65
CA LEU A 4 9.34 5.05 0.29
C LEU A 4 8.53 3.80 0.61
N ARG A 5 8.50 2.89 -0.37
CA ARG A 5 7.90 1.58 -0.26
C ARG A 5 9.00 0.53 -0.22
N LEU A 6 9.07 -0.22 0.87
CA LEU A 6 10.02 -1.32 1.03
C LEU A 6 9.20 -2.59 1.25
N GLY A 7 9.30 -3.52 0.29
CA GLY A 7 8.51 -4.75 0.34
C GLY A 7 9.28 -5.97 -0.10
N ALA A 8 8.75 -7.11 0.32
CA ALA A 8 9.19 -8.42 -0.10
C ALA A 8 8.01 -9.18 -0.71
N ARG A 9 8.29 -9.97 -1.74
CA ARG A 9 7.32 -10.88 -2.36
C ARG A 9 7.92 -12.27 -2.39
N VAL A 10 7.13 -13.24 -1.96
CA VAL A 10 7.45 -14.66 -2.11
C VAL A 10 6.42 -15.25 -3.07
N SER A 11 6.87 -16.02 -4.05
CA SER A 11 6.00 -16.72 -4.99
C SER A 11 6.45 -18.14 -5.22
N ALA A 12 5.51 -19.01 -5.59
CA ALA A 12 5.77 -20.40 -5.94
C ALA A 12 5.31 -20.64 -7.38
N ALA A 13 6.21 -21.06 -8.26
CA ALA A 13 5.87 -21.41 -9.64
C ALA A 13 5.34 -22.84 -9.70
N LEU A 14 4.06 -22.99 -10.07
CA LEU A 14 3.35 -24.26 -10.19
C LEU A 14 2.84 -24.42 -11.62
N GLY A 15 3.75 -24.68 -12.55
CA GLY A 15 3.45 -24.78 -13.98
C GLY A 15 2.97 -23.45 -14.55
N SER A 16 1.72 -23.40 -15.03
CA SER A 16 1.10 -22.19 -15.57
C SER A 16 0.58 -21.23 -14.50
N VAL A 17 0.64 -21.59 -13.22
CA VAL A 17 0.07 -20.82 -12.11
C VAL A 17 1.16 -20.43 -11.11
N GLU A 18 1.11 -19.21 -10.60
CA GLU A 18 2.05 -18.65 -9.64
C GLU A 18 1.29 -17.95 -8.50
N PRO A 19 0.93 -18.65 -7.41
CA PRO A 19 0.51 -18.01 -6.18
C PRO A 19 1.67 -17.19 -5.58
N TYR A 20 1.32 -16.06 -4.98
CA TYR A 20 2.28 -15.21 -4.28
C TYR A 20 1.66 -14.50 -3.08
N LEU A 21 2.54 -14.14 -2.15
CA LEU A 21 2.26 -13.27 -1.02
C LEU A 21 3.25 -12.12 -1.04
N ALA A 22 2.75 -10.90 -0.86
CA ALA A 22 3.55 -9.69 -0.80
C ALA A 22 3.26 -8.93 0.50
N VAL A 23 4.32 -8.41 1.12
CA VAL A 23 4.22 -7.51 2.27
C VAL A 23 5.12 -6.31 2.01
N GLU A 24 4.62 -5.12 2.29
CA GLU A 24 5.31 -3.86 2.04
C GLU A 24 5.08 -2.90 3.19
N ASN A 25 6.17 -2.30 3.69
CA ASN A 25 6.16 -1.18 4.61
C ASN A 25 6.26 0.13 3.82
N ARG A 26 5.49 1.13 4.22
CA ARG A 26 5.45 2.46 3.61
C ARG A 26 5.91 3.49 4.63
N ILE A 27 7.05 4.10 4.36
CA ILE A 27 7.57 5.23 5.15
C ILE A 27 7.21 6.51 4.40
N VAL A 28 6.38 7.36 4.99
CA VAL A 28 5.96 8.62 4.36
C VAL A 28 6.86 9.74 4.87
N PHE A 29 7.57 10.41 3.96
CA PHE A 29 8.50 11.49 4.31
C PHE A 29 7.87 12.88 4.24
N ASP A 30 6.82 13.02 3.44
CA ASP A 30 6.08 14.27 3.27
C ASP A 30 4.59 13.97 3.23
N GLY A 31 3.86 14.47 4.22
CA GLY A 31 2.40 14.37 4.36
C GLY A 31 1.63 15.29 3.40
N GLY A 32 2.31 16.12 2.60
CA GLY A 32 1.72 17.07 1.68
C GLY A 32 0.94 18.19 2.38
N ALA A 33 -0.17 18.63 1.78
CA ALA A 33 -0.99 19.73 2.31
C ALA A 33 -1.57 19.48 3.73
N LEU A 34 -1.61 18.23 4.19
CA LEU A 34 -1.98 17.89 5.57
C LEU A 34 -0.86 18.22 6.57
N GLN A 35 0.41 18.03 6.18
CA GLN A 35 1.55 18.36 7.02
C GLN A 35 1.68 19.87 7.23
N THR A 36 1.33 20.70 6.24
CA THR A 36 1.34 22.18 6.40
C THR A 36 0.30 22.71 7.39
N ARG A 37 -0.62 21.86 7.87
CA ARG A 37 -1.68 22.22 8.82
C ARG A 37 -1.33 21.87 10.28
N PHE A 38 -0.28 21.07 10.50
CA PHE A 38 0.17 20.63 11.82
C PHE A 38 1.66 20.93 11.97
N ASP A 39 2.17 21.12 13.19
CA ASP A 39 3.59 21.43 13.41
C ASP A 39 4.50 20.28 12.95
N SER A 40 4.03 19.05 13.11
CA SER A 40 4.62 17.88 12.46
C SER A 40 3.55 16.86 12.10
N ALA A 41 3.80 16.12 11.02
CA ALA A 41 2.98 15.00 10.60
C ALA A 41 3.90 13.86 10.17
N SER A 42 3.83 12.73 10.87
CA SER A 42 4.49 11.49 10.47
C SER A 42 3.45 10.49 10.00
N ALA A 43 3.73 9.78 8.91
CA ALA A 43 2.84 8.72 8.46
C ALA A 43 3.59 7.44 8.13
N SER A 44 2.97 6.32 8.48
CA SER A 44 3.44 4.99 8.17
C SER A 44 2.32 4.18 7.56
N GLY A 45 2.67 3.19 6.76
CA GLY A 45 1.70 2.28 6.19
C GLY A 45 2.22 0.86 6.11
N LEU A 46 1.28 -0.07 6.09
CA LEU A 46 1.53 -1.47 5.85
C LEU A 46 0.62 -1.92 4.70
N HIS A 47 1.18 -2.67 3.78
CA HIS A 47 0.46 -3.30 2.69
C HIS A 47 0.72 -4.79 2.72
N GLY A 48 -0.35 -5.58 2.63
CA GLY A 48 -0.30 -7.02 2.49
C GLY A 48 -1.17 -7.44 1.32
N ALA A 49 -0.65 -8.29 0.44
CA ALA A 49 -1.39 -8.83 -0.69
C ALA A 49 -1.16 -10.32 -0.84
N ILE A 50 -2.23 -11.00 -1.26
CA ILE A 50 -2.18 -12.38 -1.73
C ILE A 50 -2.80 -12.42 -3.11
N GLY A 51 -2.19 -13.18 -4.00
CA GLY A 51 -2.75 -13.33 -5.32
C GLY A 51 -2.24 -14.56 -6.03
N VAL A 52 -2.82 -14.76 -7.21
CA VAL A 52 -2.50 -15.85 -8.11
C VAL A 52 -2.36 -15.26 -9.50
N ALA A 53 -1.21 -15.48 -10.12
CA ALA A 53 -1.00 -15.20 -11.52
C ALA A 53 -1.08 -16.50 -12.33
N ALA A 54 -1.58 -16.44 -13.55
CA ALA A 54 -1.55 -17.54 -14.51
C ALA A 54 -0.97 -17.06 -15.83
N ARG A 55 -0.16 -17.90 -16.49
CA ARG A 55 0.41 -17.65 -17.81
C ARG A 55 0.15 -18.83 -18.73
N MET A 56 -0.42 -18.55 -19.90
CA MET A 56 -0.73 -19.54 -20.94
C MET A 56 -0.26 -18.99 -22.29
N GLY A 57 0.98 -19.32 -22.65
CA GLY A 57 1.63 -18.79 -23.85
C GLY A 57 1.75 -17.26 -23.79
N ALA A 58 1.15 -16.59 -24.77
CA ALA A 58 1.09 -15.14 -24.86
C ALA A 58 0.15 -14.48 -23.82
N LEU A 59 -0.78 -15.25 -23.24
CA LEU A 59 -1.78 -14.73 -22.32
C LEU A 59 -1.32 -14.78 -20.87
N SER A 60 -1.66 -13.76 -20.11
CA SER A 60 -1.47 -13.70 -18.66
C SER A 60 -2.73 -13.19 -17.97
N ALA A 61 -3.03 -13.75 -16.81
CA ALA A 61 -4.10 -13.33 -15.94
C ALA A 61 -3.58 -13.24 -14.51
N ARG A 62 -4.10 -12.32 -13.71
CA ARG A 62 -3.74 -12.21 -12.29
C ARG A 62 -4.93 -11.70 -11.51
N VAL A 63 -5.17 -12.34 -10.37
CA VAL A 63 -6.14 -11.90 -9.36
C VAL A 63 -5.38 -11.64 -8.07
N GLU A 64 -5.64 -10.50 -7.44
CA GLU A 64 -4.99 -10.10 -6.20
C GLU A 64 -6.02 -9.52 -5.22
N GLY A 65 -6.00 -10.00 -3.98
CA GLY A 65 -6.62 -9.37 -2.84
C GLY A 65 -5.55 -8.66 -2.01
N ALA A 66 -5.77 -7.40 -1.68
CA ALA A 66 -4.82 -6.60 -0.92
C ALA A 66 -5.50 -5.78 0.18
N LEU A 67 -4.78 -5.60 1.27
CA LEU A 67 -5.12 -4.72 2.37
C LEU A 67 -3.98 -3.72 2.54
N THR A 68 -4.33 -2.43 2.56
CA THR A 68 -3.39 -1.36 2.86
C THR A 68 -3.91 -0.59 4.06
N GLN A 69 -3.10 -0.44 5.09
CA GLN A 69 -3.39 0.40 6.24
C GLN A 69 -2.41 1.55 6.28
N TYR A 70 -2.92 2.74 6.56
CA TYR A 70 -2.14 3.93 6.84
C TYR A 70 -2.45 4.44 8.23
N SER A 71 -1.43 4.93 8.91
CA SER A 71 -1.54 5.61 10.19
C SER A 71 -0.78 6.92 10.10
N TRP A 72 -1.43 7.98 10.57
CA TRP A 72 -0.86 9.31 10.70
C TRP A 72 -0.80 9.68 12.16
N THR A 73 0.30 10.29 12.57
CA THR A 73 0.46 10.92 13.88
C THR A 73 0.79 12.38 13.64
N PHE A 74 0.07 13.26 14.34
CA PHE A 74 0.18 14.71 14.19
C PHE A 74 0.56 15.33 15.52
N THR A 75 1.36 16.40 15.47
CA THR A 75 1.61 17.27 16.63
C THR A 75 1.13 18.67 16.31
N TYR A 76 0.54 19.34 17.30
CA TYR A 76 -0.01 20.69 17.16
C TYR A 76 0.45 21.58 18.32
N GLY A 77 0.57 22.87 18.06
CA GLY A 77 0.96 23.87 19.05
C GLY A 77 -0.16 24.23 20.02
N SER A 78 0.21 24.71 21.21
CA SER A 78 -0.74 25.18 22.21
C SER A 78 -1.48 26.42 21.71
N GLY A 79 -2.75 26.28 21.36
CA GLY A 79 -3.61 27.38 20.88
C GLY A 79 -4.37 27.07 19.59
N ASP A 80 -4.05 25.97 18.91
CA ASP A 80 -4.79 25.57 17.72
C ASP A 80 -6.15 24.94 18.11
N MET A 81 -7.23 25.43 17.50
CA MET A 81 -8.60 24.96 17.73
C MET A 81 -8.89 23.64 17.01
N ARG A 82 -8.02 23.21 16.08
CA ARG A 82 -8.20 21.99 15.28
C ARG A 82 -7.22 20.89 15.72
N GLN A 83 -7.35 20.49 16.97
CA GLN A 83 -6.51 19.47 17.59
C GLN A 83 -6.85 18.07 17.06
N ALA A 84 -5.92 17.48 16.32
CA ALA A 84 -5.96 16.06 15.97
C ALA A 84 -4.58 15.48 16.29
N SER A 85 -4.54 14.36 17.01
CA SER A 85 -3.29 13.66 17.34
C SER A 85 -2.93 12.57 16.32
N GLY A 86 -3.85 12.22 15.43
CA GLY A 86 -3.61 11.25 14.39
C GLY A 86 -4.86 10.89 13.57
N GLY A 87 -4.67 9.93 12.67
CA GLY A 87 -5.73 9.34 11.87
C GLY A 87 -5.31 7.97 11.36
N SER A 88 -6.26 7.13 11.00
CA SER A 88 -5.98 5.85 10.36
C SER A 88 -6.92 5.63 9.20
N ASP A 89 -6.42 5.05 8.13
CA ASP A 89 -7.21 4.65 6.96
C ASP A 89 -6.88 3.21 6.60
N ARG A 90 -7.90 2.50 6.11
CA ARG A 90 -7.77 1.12 5.65
C ARG A 90 -8.45 0.97 4.30
N ILE A 91 -7.65 0.60 3.31
CA ILE A 91 -8.07 0.36 1.94
C ILE A 91 -8.04 -1.14 1.71
N SER A 92 -9.19 -1.71 1.37
CA SER A 92 -9.32 -3.09 0.91
C SER A 92 -9.50 -3.07 -0.60
N GLN A 93 -8.68 -3.82 -1.32
CA GLN A 93 -8.68 -3.85 -2.78
C GLN A 93 -8.76 -5.30 -3.26
N VAL A 94 -9.59 -5.53 -4.28
CA VAL A 94 -9.52 -6.71 -5.13
C VAL A 94 -9.21 -6.22 -6.53
N SER A 95 -8.22 -6.81 -7.19
CA SER A 95 -7.85 -6.46 -8.55
C SER A 95 -7.77 -7.70 -9.43
N VAL A 96 -8.19 -7.51 -10.68
CA VAL A 96 -8.10 -8.50 -11.74
C VAL A 96 -7.40 -7.84 -12.90
N SER A 97 -6.39 -8.50 -13.46
CA SER A 97 -5.64 -8.02 -14.62
C SER A 97 -5.48 -9.13 -15.64
N LEU A 98 -5.58 -8.75 -16.91
CA LEU A 98 -5.38 -9.60 -18.07
C LEU A 98 -4.34 -8.92 -18.96
N GLY A 99 -3.44 -9.70 -19.52
CA GLY A 99 -2.37 -9.22 -20.39
C GLY A 99 -2.10 -10.17 -21.54
N TYR A 100 -1.66 -9.61 -22.66
CA TYR A 100 -1.26 -10.35 -23.86
C TYR A 100 0.10 -9.83 -24.32
N ALA A 101 1.05 -10.73 -24.58
CA ALA A 101 2.37 -10.42 -25.13
C ALA A 101 2.48 -11.03 -26.53
N TYR A 102 2.70 -10.18 -27.55
CA TYR A 102 2.89 -10.58 -28.94
C TYR A 102 4.37 -10.85 -29.25
#